data_AF-A0A7W1FAD5-F1
#
_entry.id   AF-A0A7W1FAD5-F1
#
_cell.length_a   1.000
_cell.length_b   1.000
_cell.length_c   1.000
_cell.angle_alpha   90.00
_cell.angle_beta   90.00
_cell.angle_gamma   90.00
#
_symmetry.space_group_name_H-M   'P 1'
#
loop_
_entity.id
_entity.type
_entity.pdbx_description
1 polymer ?
#
loop_
_entity_poly.entity_id
_entity_poly.type
_entity_poly.pdbx_seq_one_letter_code
_entity_poly.pdbx_strand_id
1 'polypeptide(L)'
;MIRAHASGAIPTTMRRWSWMFGARADLAIALSWVPIFAVAHMLSAGGGDEELLNRLFRGAFVLSLLHQPLTLALVYGDREQFALRKRLFTWSPPIAVGLIAVAVLADLWIVVPIAAVWNTVHTLQQRYGLSRIYSRKAGYGSARLDRAVLYVGMVAALLIAGSSAKTLAALGRVMLDDRNSAAITDLTAVRPFALWLVTPVL
;
A
#
# COMPACT_ATOMS: atom_id res chain seq x y z
N MET A 1 50.81 -22.99 -11.66
CA MET A 1 49.88 -24.13 -11.46
C MET A 1 48.45 -23.59 -11.48
N ILE A 2 47.76 -23.68 -12.62
CA ILE A 2 46.42 -23.09 -12.81
C ILE A 2 45.38 -24.18 -12.50
N ARG A 3 44.58 -24.01 -11.44
CA ARG A 3 43.46 -24.91 -11.13
C ARG A 3 42.32 -24.64 -12.11
N ALA A 4 42.05 -25.61 -12.98
CA ALA A 4 40.83 -25.64 -13.77
C ALA A 4 39.62 -25.76 -12.82
N HIS A 5 38.78 -24.72 -12.79
CA HIS A 5 37.47 -24.79 -12.16
C HIS A 5 36.58 -25.69 -13.01
N ALA A 6 36.28 -26.89 -12.49
CA ALA A 6 35.30 -27.77 -13.09
C ALA A 6 33.96 -27.04 -13.22
N SER A 7 33.49 -26.88 -14.46
CA SER A 7 32.16 -26.39 -14.79
C SER A 7 31.13 -27.40 -14.30
N GLY A 8 30.74 -27.28 -13.03
CA GLY A 8 29.64 -28.03 -12.46
C GLY A 8 28.36 -27.66 -13.21
N ALA A 9 27.77 -28.64 -13.89
CA ALA A 9 26.47 -28.50 -14.53
C ALA A 9 25.46 -27.98 -13.49
N ILE A 10 24.91 -26.79 -13.74
CA ILE A 10 23.83 -26.24 -12.93
C ILE A 10 22.63 -27.18 -13.12
N PRO A 11 22.08 -27.80 -12.06
CA PRO A 11 20.90 -28.64 -12.20
C PRO A 11 19.74 -27.80 -12.73
N THR A 12 19.39 -27.98 -13.99
CA THR A 12 18.24 -27.37 -14.68
C THR A 12 16.95 -28.10 -14.34
N THR A 13 16.73 -28.45 -13.07
CA THR A 13 15.39 -28.83 -12.64
C THR A 13 14.58 -27.54 -12.54
N MET A 14 13.90 -27.19 -13.64
CA MET A 14 12.89 -26.13 -13.64
C MET A 14 11.94 -26.40 -12.47
N ARG A 15 12.06 -25.60 -11.41
CA ARG A 15 11.13 -25.66 -10.28
C ARG A 15 9.76 -25.39 -10.85
N ARG A 16 8.86 -26.38 -10.74
CA ARG A 16 7.46 -26.22 -11.11
C ARG A 16 6.92 -25.00 -10.40
N TRP A 17 6.43 -24.05 -11.18
CA TRP A 17 5.73 -22.88 -10.68
C TRP A 17 4.67 -23.33 -9.69
N SER A 18 4.81 -22.92 -8.43
CA SER A 18 3.92 -23.34 -7.35
C SER A 18 3.33 -22.11 -6.69
N TRP A 19 2.01 -22.06 -6.67
CA TRP A 19 1.20 -21.15 -5.87
C TRP A 19 1.59 -21.24 -4.38
N MET A 20 1.40 -20.17 -3.61
CA MET A 20 1.65 -20.15 -2.17
C MET A 20 0.71 -21.08 -1.42
N PHE A 21 -0.59 -20.93 -1.66
CA PHE A 21 -1.63 -21.79 -1.05
C PHE A 21 -2.41 -22.59 -2.11
N GLY A 22 -2.33 -22.20 -3.38
CA GLY A 22 -3.03 -22.81 -4.51
C GLY A 22 -3.58 -21.74 -5.45
N ALA A 23 -3.76 -22.06 -6.73
CA ALA A 23 -4.17 -21.07 -7.74
C ALA A 23 -5.46 -20.32 -7.36
N ARG A 24 -6.46 -21.05 -6.88
CA ARG A 24 -7.75 -20.50 -6.49
C ARG A 24 -7.64 -19.58 -5.27
N ALA A 25 -6.91 -20.02 -4.24
CA ALA A 25 -6.74 -19.25 -3.01
C ALA A 25 -5.95 -17.97 -3.26
N ASP A 26 -4.85 -18.08 -4.00
CA ASP A 26 -3.97 -16.94 -4.30
C ASP A 26 -4.69 -15.90 -5.18
N LEU A 27 -5.46 -16.33 -6.18
CA LEU A 27 -6.30 -15.45 -7.00
C LEU A 27 -7.44 -14.82 -6.18
N ALA A 28 -8.11 -15.59 -5.32
CA ALA A 28 -9.16 -15.06 -4.45
C ALA A 28 -8.63 -13.94 -3.53
N ILE A 29 -7.43 -14.12 -2.96
CA ILE A 29 -6.77 -13.08 -2.16
C ILE A 29 -6.40 -11.88 -3.03
N ALA A 30 -5.78 -12.11 -4.20
CA ALA A 30 -5.34 -11.05 -5.10
C ALA A 30 -6.50 -10.20 -5.65
N LEU A 31 -7.68 -10.80 -5.84
CA LEU A 31 -8.88 -10.16 -6.39
C LEU A 31 -9.92 -9.81 -5.32
N SER A 32 -9.64 -10.04 -4.04
CA SER A 32 -10.56 -9.75 -2.92
C SER A 32 -11.01 -8.29 -2.85
N TRP A 33 -10.24 -7.36 -3.41
CA TRP A 33 -10.58 -5.94 -3.48
C TRP A 33 -11.58 -5.58 -4.59
N VAL A 34 -11.73 -6.43 -5.62
CA VAL A 34 -12.58 -6.16 -6.80
C VAL A 34 -14.05 -6.00 -6.43
N PRO A 35 -14.66 -6.86 -5.58
CA PRO A 35 -16.05 -6.65 -5.16
C PRO A 35 -16.26 -5.33 -4.42
N ILE A 36 -15.31 -4.94 -3.56
CA ILE A 36 -15.36 -3.67 -2.81
C ILE A 36 -15.32 -2.49 -3.79
N PHE A 37 -14.40 -2.54 -4.76
CA PHE A 37 -14.30 -1.53 -5.81
C PHE A 37 -15.57 -1.44 -6.66
N ALA A 38 -16.12 -2.58 -7.09
CA ALA A 38 -17.32 -2.61 -7.91
C ALA A 38 -18.51 -1.99 -7.19
N VAL A 39 -18.73 -2.34 -5.91
CA VAL A 39 -19.78 -1.75 -5.07
C VAL A 39 -19.58 -0.25 -4.91
N ALA A 40 -18.36 0.20 -4.56
CA ALA A 40 -18.05 1.62 -4.43
C ALA A 40 -18.26 2.38 -5.75
N HIS A 41 -17.89 1.80 -6.88
CA HIS A 41 -18.07 2.39 -8.20
C HIS A 41 -19.55 2.53 -8.55
N MET A 42 -20.35 1.49 -8.32
CA MET A 42 -21.79 1.51 -8.56
C MET A 42 -22.49 2.59 -7.72
N LEU A 43 -22.16 2.67 -6.43
CA LEU A 43 -22.71 3.70 -5.53
C LEU A 43 -22.31 5.12 -5.98
N SER A 44 -21.07 5.30 -6.44
CA SER A 44 -20.57 6.60 -6.88
C SER A 44 -21.16 7.07 -8.22
N ALA A 45 -21.43 6.14 -9.14
CA ALA A 45 -21.86 6.46 -10.51
C ALA A 45 -23.36 6.76 -10.65
N GLY A 46 -24.21 6.18 -9.79
CA GLY A 46 -25.67 6.21 -9.95
C GLY A 46 -26.42 7.26 -9.12
N GLY A 47 -25.74 8.19 -8.45
CA GLY A 47 -26.37 8.98 -7.38
C GLY A 47 -26.78 8.10 -6.19
N GLY A 48 -26.01 7.04 -5.93
CA GLY A 48 -26.28 6.06 -4.90
C GLY A 48 -26.13 6.61 -3.48
N ASP A 49 -26.52 5.79 -2.52
CA ASP A 49 -26.54 6.10 -1.09
C ASP A 49 -25.14 6.55 -0.58
N GLU A 50 -24.98 7.86 -0.40
CA GLU A 50 -23.74 8.48 0.08
C GLU A 50 -23.41 8.05 1.52
N GLU A 51 -24.42 7.79 2.33
CA GLU A 51 -24.24 7.30 3.70
C GLU A 51 -23.69 5.87 3.70
N LEU A 52 -24.20 5.01 2.81
CA LEU A 52 -23.64 3.67 2.62
C LEU A 52 -22.20 3.72 2.10
N LEU A 53 -21.89 4.60 1.14
CA LEU A 53 -20.52 4.80 0.64
C LEU A 53 -19.58 5.26 1.76
N ASN A 54 -20.01 6.21 2.60
CA ASN A 54 -19.27 6.68 3.77
C ASN A 54 -19.05 5.56 4.80
N ARG A 55 -20.06 4.74 5.08
CA ARG A 55 -19.93 3.57 5.97
C ARG A 55 -18.95 2.54 5.44
N LEU A 56 -19.00 2.23 4.14
CA LEU A 56 -18.05 1.32 3.50
C LEU A 56 -16.62 1.85 3.60
N PHE A 57 -16.42 3.14 3.34
CA PHE A 57 -15.10 3.77 3.45
C PHE A 57 -14.58 3.75 4.89
N ARG A 58 -15.40 4.18 5.87
CA ARG A 58 -15.06 4.12 7.29
C ARG A 58 -14.78 2.70 7.75
N GLY A 59 -15.58 1.72 7.33
CA GLY A 59 -15.38 0.31 7.63
C GLY A 59 -14.06 -0.23 7.07
N ALA A 60 -13.73 0.11 5.82
CA ALA A 60 -12.44 -0.24 5.22
C ALA A 60 -11.27 0.40 5.98
N PHE A 61 -11.40 1.66 6.41
CA PHE A 61 -10.41 2.34 7.26
C PHE A 61 -10.24 1.65 8.61
N VAL A 62 -11.34 1.31 9.29
CA VAL A 62 -11.31 0.60 10.58
C VAL A 62 -10.63 -0.76 10.41
N LEU A 63 -10.98 -1.54 9.39
CA LEU A 63 -10.31 -2.80 9.09
C LEU A 63 -8.81 -2.59 8.81
N SER A 64 -8.47 -1.54 8.07
CA SER A 64 -7.09 -1.12 7.80
C SER A 64 -6.35 -0.60 9.05
N LEU A 65 -7.04 -0.20 10.11
CA LEU A 65 -6.40 0.15 11.38
C LEU A 65 -6.27 -1.07 12.30
N LEU A 66 -7.31 -1.90 12.37
CA LEU A 66 -7.38 -3.08 13.23
C LEU A 66 -6.38 -4.18 12.86
N HIS A 67 -5.93 -4.24 11.60
CA HIS A 67 -4.86 -5.19 11.26
C HIS A 67 -3.52 -4.85 11.92
N GLN A 68 -3.27 -3.59 12.28
CA GLN A 68 -1.99 -3.17 12.85
C GLN A 68 -1.79 -3.76 14.27
N PRO A 69 -2.74 -3.66 15.23
CA PRO A 69 -2.66 -4.37 16.51
C PRO A 69 -2.46 -5.88 16.36
N LEU A 70 -3.11 -6.51 15.38
CA LEU A 70 -2.95 -7.95 15.15
C LEU A 70 -1.52 -8.29 14.73
N THR A 71 -0.91 -7.49 13.84
CA THR A 71 0.49 -7.70 13.45
C THR A 71 1.46 -7.47 14.62
N LEU A 72 1.18 -6.50 15.50
CA LEU A 72 1.96 -6.30 16.72
C LEU A 72 1.85 -7.51 17.64
N ALA A 73 0.64 -8.00 17.89
CA ALA A 73 0.43 -9.19 18.73
C ALA A 73 1.22 -10.40 18.19
N LEU A 74 1.23 -10.61 16.87
CA LEU A 74 1.99 -11.69 16.23
C LEU A 74 3.50 -11.52 16.40
N VAL A 75 4.03 -10.31 16.20
CA VAL A 75 5.48 -10.04 16.27
C VAL A 75 6.02 -10.09 17.69
N TYR A 76 5.28 -9.54 18.67
CA TYR A 76 5.70 -9.56 20.08
C TYR A 76 5.37 -10.90 20.76
N GLY A 77 4.43 -11.67 20.23
CA GLY A 77 4.11 -13.02 20.70
C GLY A 77 5.14 -14.08 20.26
N ASP A 78 5.84 -13.86 19.15
CA ASP A 78 6.88 -14.75 18.64
C ASP A 78 8.28 -14.35 19.19
N ARG A 79 8.79 -15.15 20.13
CA ARG A 79 10.08 -14.90 20.78
C ARG A 79 11.26 -14.93 19.80
N GLU A 80 11.23 -15.79 18.79
CA GLU A 80 12.31 -15.91 17.82
C GLU A 80 12.35 -14.68 16.92
N GLN A 81 11.19 -14.26 16.40
CA GLN A 81 11.09 -13.04 15.60
C GLN A 81 11.49 -11.81 16.40
N PHE A 82 11.06 -11.72 17.66
CA PHE A 82 11.45 -10.63 18.53
C PHE A 82 12.97 -10.56 18.74
N ALA A 83 13.62 -11.71 18.97
CA ALA A 83 15.06 -11.77 19.19
C ALA A 83 15.87 -11.27 17.97
N LEU A 84 15.42 -11.55 16.74
CA LEU A 84 16.09 -11.10 15.51
C LEU A 84 16.19 -9.58 15.38
N ARG A 85 15.23 -8.83 15.97
CA ARG A 85 15.18 -7.36 15.87
C ARG A 85 14.91 -6.69 17.22
N LYS A 86 15.44 -7.27 18.30
CA LYS A 86 15.17 -6.87 19.69
C LYS A 86 15.26 -5.36 19.92
N ARG A 87 16.36 -4.72 19.49
CA ARG A 87 16.54 -3.27 19.64
C ARG A 87 15.42 -2.47 18.98
N LEU A 88 15.05 -2.83 17.75
CA LEU A 88 13.99 -2.14 17.04
C LEU A 88 12.67 -2.29 17.80
N PHE A 89 12.28 -3.50 18.17
CA PHE A 89 11.00 -3.76 18.84
C PHE A 89 10.94 -3.29 20.29
N THR A 90 12.07 -3.15 20.98
CA THR A 90 12.10 -2.55 22.32
C THR A 90 11.91 -1.03 22.25
N TRP A 91 12.56 -0.35 21.31
CA TRP A 91 12.57 1.12 21.26
C TRP A 91 11.47 1.72 20.40
N SER A 92 10.90 0.99 19.44
CA SER A 92 9.86 1.53 18.56
C SER A 92 8.58 1.94 19.29
N PRO A 93 8.02 1.19 20.28
CA PRO A 93 6.83 1.64 21.01
C PRO A 93 7.02 2.96 21.77
N PRO A 94 8.04 3.15 22.63
CA PRO A 94 8.20 4.41 23.35
C PRO A 94 8.52 5.58 22.40
N ILE A 95 9.29 5.36 21.33
CA ILE A 95 9.54 6.39 20.31
C ILE A 95 8.23 6.77 19.61
N ALA A 96 7.41 5.81 19.22
CA ALA A 96 6.12 6.07 18.59
C ALA A 96 5.19 6.86 19.51
N VAL A 97 5.09 6.48 20.79
CA VAL A 97 4.30 7.22 21.79
C VAL A 97 4.80 8.66 21.93
N GLY A 98 6.13 8.87 22.02
CA GLY A 98 6.71 10.20 22.10
C GLY A 98 6.41 11.07 20.86
N LEU A 99 6.56 10.50 19.66
CA LEU A 99 6.24 11.20 18.41
C LEU A 99 4.76 11.54 18.30
N ILE A 100 3.87 10.63 18.69
CA ILE A 100 2.42 10.87 18.72
C ILE A 100 2.08 11.99 19.71
N ALA A 101 2.68 11.99 20.91
CA ALA A 101 2.46 13.03 21.89
C ALA A 101 2.89 14.41 21.36
N VAL A 102 4.08 14.52 20.77
CA VAL A 102 4.55 15.76 20.13
C VAL A 102 3.60 16.20 19.02
N ALA A 103 3.17 15.27 18.18
CA ALA A 103 2.25 15.55 17.09
C ALA A 103 0.87 16.04 17.55
N VAL A 104 0.33 15.47 18.63
CA VAL A 104 -0.94 15.91 19.23
C VAL A 104 -0.81 17.34 19.78
N LEU A 105 0.35 17.68 20.33
CA LEU A 105 0.64 19.01 20.88
C LEU A 105 0.93 20.08 19.81
N ALA A 106 1.38 19.67 18.61
CA ALA A 106 1.84 20.57 17.54
C ALA A 106 0.81 20.78 16.42
N ASP A 107 -0.48 20.58 16.72
CA ASP A 107 -1.60 20.49 15.77
C ASP A 107 -1.39 19.36 14.75
N LEU A 108 -2.20 18.29 14.85
CA LEU A 108 -2.08 17.01 14.11
C LEU A 108 -1.96 17.11 12.57
N TRP A 109 -2.00 18.29 11.97
CA TRP A 109 -1.91 18.53 10.55
C TRP A 109 -0.64 17.90 9.92
N ILE A 110 0.50 17.87 10.63
CA ILE A 110 1.74 17.20 10.16
C ILE A 110 1.60 15.68 10.13
N VAL A 111 0.75 15.08 10.99
CA VAL A 111 0.58 13.63 11.07
C VAL A 111 -0.08 13.09 9.83
N VAL A 112 -1.05 13.82 9.26
CA VAL A 112 -1.84 13.37 8.12
C VAL A 112 -0.96 13.03 6.90
N PRO A 113 -0.08 13.91 6.39
CA PRO A 113 0.80 13.57 5.27
C PRO A 113 1.80 12.48 5.62
N ILE A 114 2.34 12.46 6.85
CA ILE A 114 3.25 11.39 7.30
C ILE A 114 2.53 10.04 7.29
N ALA A 115 1.31 9.97 7.82
CA ALA A 115 0.49 8.77 7.84
C ALA A 115 0.13 8.30 6.42
N ALA A 116 -0.21 9.22 5.52
CA ALA A 116 -0.48 8.92 4.12
C ALA A 116 0.75 8.33 3.41
N VAL A 117 1.92 8.96 3.57
CA VAL A 117 3.20 8.46 3.02
C VAL A 117 3.55 7.11 3.63
N TRP A 118 3.46 6.98 4.95
CA TRP A 118 3.73 5.73 5.65
C TRP A 118 2.83 4.61 5.15
N ASN A 119 1.52 4.83 5.06
CA ASN A 119 0.56 3.83 4.59
C ASN A 119 0.84 3.40 3.14
N THR A 120 1.21 4.36 2.29
CA THR A 120 1.59 4.10 0.89
C THR A 120 2.84 3.24 0.83
N VAL A 121 3.91 3.64 1.51
CA VAL A 121 5.18 2.89 1.55
C VAL A 121 4.96 1.50 2.15
N HIS A 122 4.22 1.40 3.25
CA HIS A 122 3.90 0.15 3.91
C HIS A 122 3.19 -0.83 2.97
N THR A 123 2.13 -0.37 2.29
CA THR A 123 1.38 -1.16 1.31
C THR A 123 2.27 -1.62 0.14
N LEU A 124 3.14 -0.73 -0.37
CA LEU A 124 4.09 -1.07 -1.42
C LEU A 124 5.11 -2.11 -0.98
N GLN A 125 5.62 -2.03 0.26
CA GLN A 125 6.55 -3.01 0.80
C GLN A 125 5.88 -4.38 1.00
N GLN A 126 4.63 -4.44 1.44
CA GLN A 126 3.86 -5.69 1.53
C GLN A 126 3.72 -6.35 0.14
N ARG A 127 3.28 -5.57 -0.86
CA ARG A 127 3.14 -6.07 -2.25
C ARG A 127 4.47 -6.48 -2.86
N TYR A 128 5.53 -5.73 -2.56
CA TYR A 128 6.90 -6.06 -2.97
C TYR A 128 7.34 -7.40 -2.37
N GLY A 129 7.11 -7.62 -1.07
CA GLY A 129 7.41 -8.91 -0.42
C GLY A 129 6.73 -10.09 -1.12
N LEU A 130 5.44 -9.98 -1.43
CA LEU A 130 4.70 -10.99 -2.16
C LEU A 130 5.28 -11.22 -3.57
N SER A 131 5.53 -10.15 -4.33
CA SER A 131 6.16 -10.24 -5.66
C SER A 131 7.51 -10.95 -5.62
N ARG A 132 8.33 -10.72 -4.57
CA ARG A 132 9.60 -11.41 -4.38
C ARG A 132 9.44 -12.89 -4.07
N ILE A 133 8.41 -13.28 -3.33
CA ILE A 133 8.11 -14.70 -3.09
C ILE A 133 7.76 -15.40 -4.40
N TYR A 134 6.90 -14.79 -5.23
CA TYR A 134 6.51 -15.34 -6.53
C TYR A 134 7.68 -15.39 -7.52
N SER A 135 8.50 -14.34 -7.57
CA SER A 135 9.72 -14.32 -8.39
C SER A 135 10.65 -15.49 -8.04
N ARG A 136 10.92 -15.70 -6.73
CA ARG A 136 11.74 -16.83 -6.28
C ARG A 136 11.12 -18.19 -6.63
N LYS A 137 9.79 -18.32 -6.53
CA LYS A 137 9.06 -19.56 -6.89
C LYS A 137 9.06 -19.82 -8.39
N ALA A 138 9.03 -18.77 -9.20
CA ALA A 138 9.06 -18.86 -10.65
C ALA A 138 10.49 -19.07 -11.21
N GLY A 139 11.52 -18.92 -10.37
CA GLY A 139 12.92 -19.09 -10.77
C GLY A 139 13.48 -17.92 -11.57
N TYR A 140 12.75 -16.80 -11.66
CA TYR A 140 13.16 -15.58 -12.36
C TYR A 140 12.66 -14.32 -11.65
N GLY A 141 13.16 -13.15 -12.04
CA GLY A 141 12.68 -11.86 -11.54
C GLY A 141 13.77 -11.02 -10.88
N SER A 142 13.63 -9.70 -10.97
CA SER A 142 14.63 -8.73 -10.53
C SER A 142 14.07 -7.87 -9.41
N ALA A 143 14.72 -7.88 -8.25
CA ALA A 143 14.32 -7.06 -7.11
C ALA A 143 14.19 -5.56 -7.46
N ARG A 144 15.04 -5.07 -8.36
CA ARG A 144 14.98 -3.69 -8.85
C ARG A 144 13.75 -3.46 -9.73
N LEU A 145 13.45 -4.37 -10.66
CA LEU A 145 12.29 -4.25 -11.54
C LEU A 145 10.98 -4.41 -10.76
N ASP A 146 10.90 -5.39 -9.86
CA ASP A 146 9.71 -5.62 -9.01
C ASP A 146 9.38 -4.36 -8.20
N ARG A 147 10.41 -3.70 -7.65
CA ARG A 147 10.24 -2.43 -6.95
C ARG A 147 9.84 -1.30 -7.89
N ALA A 148 10.50 -1.17 -9.04
CA ALA A 148 10.21 -0.12 -10.01
C ALA A 148 8.75 -0.19 -10.49
N VAL A 149 8.26 -1.38 -10.87
CA VAL A 149 6.88 -1.58 -11.34
C VAL A 149 5.87 -1.14 -10.28
N LEU A 150 6.09 -1.49 -9.01
CA LEU A 150 5.18 -1.13 -7.92
C LEU A 150 5.16 0.39 -7.65
N TYR A 151 6.34 1.02 -7.59
CA TYR A 151 6.43 2.46 -7.31
C TYR A 151 5.97 3.30 -8.50
N VAL A 152 6.36 2.95 -9.73
CA VAL A 152 5.90 3.64 -10.95
C VAL A 152 4.40 3.50 -11.10
N GLY A 153 3.85 2.30 -10.90
CA GLY A 153 2.40 2.09 -10.95
C GLY A 153 1.64 2.92 -9.91
N MET A 154 2.17 3.05 -8.70
CA MET A 154 1.57 3.91 -7.67
C MET A 154 1.63 5.39 -8.05
N VAL A 155 2.79 5.88 -8.51
CA VAL A 155 2.94 7.28 -8.95
C VAL A 155 1.98 7.58 -10.11
N ALA A 156 1.90 6.69 -11.10
CA ALA A 156 0.96 6.83 -12.21
C ALA A 156 -0.50 6.88 -11.73
N ALA A 157 -0.89 5.98 -10.82
CA ALA A 157 -2.24 5.98 -10.26
C ALA A 157 -2.57 7.28 -9.50
N LEU A 158 -1.64 7.81 -8.71
CA LEU A 158 -1.80 9.08 -8.01
C LEU A 158 -1.92 10.26 -8.97
N LEU A 159 -1.09 10.30 -10.02
CA LEU A 159 -1.15 11.36 -11.04
C LEU A 159 -2.46 11.31 -11.82
N ILE A 160 -2.91 10.12 -12.24
CA ILE A 160 -4.21 9.94 -12.91
C ILE A 160 -5.34 10.39 -11.99
N ALA A 161 -5.35 9.94 -10.72
CA ALA A 161 -6.36 10.34 -9.75
C ALA A 161 -6.38 11.86 -9.50
N GLY A 162 -5.21 12.48 -9.33
CA GLY A 162 -5.06 13.92 -9.12
C GLY A 162 -5.39 14.77 -10.34
N SER A 163 -5.22 14.22 -11.55
CA SER A 163 -5.59 14.90 -12.81
C SER A 163 -7.11 14.91 -13.06
N SER A 164 -7.84 13.96 -12.46
CA SER A 164 -9.27 13.75 -12.67
C SER A 164 -10.13 14.69 -11.82
N ALA A 165 -10.80 15.64 -12.50
CA ALA A 165 -11.77 16.53 -11.84
C ALA A 165 -12.92 15.76 -11.18
N LYS A 166 -13.35 14.64 -11.79
CA LYS A 166 -14.39 13.77 -11.24
C LYS A 166 -13.95 13.12 -9.92
N THR A 167 -12.68 12.74 -9.81
CA THR A 167 -12.12 12.16 -8.59
C THR A 167 -12.08 13.19 -7.46
N LEU A 168 -11.62 14.42 -7.75
CA LEU A 168 -11.62 15.51 -6.77
C LEU A 168 -13.04 15.87 -6.30
N ALA A 169 -14.00 15.92 -7.22
CA ALA A 169 -15.41 16.15 -6.87
C ALA A 169 -16.00 15.02 -6.03
N ALA A 170 -15.65 13.77 -6.30
CA ALA A 170 -16.07 12.63 -5.49
C ALA A 170 -15.44 12.65 -4.09
N LEU A 171 -14.16 13.02 -3.96
CA LEU A 171 -13.49 13.20 -2.68
C LEU A 171 -14.15 14.31 -1.85
N GLY A 172 -14.57 15.39 -2.50
CA GLY A 172 -15.39 16.43 -1.88
C GLY A 172 -16.62 15.86 -1.19
N ARG A 173 -17.42 15.08 -1.90
CA ARG A 173 -18.68 14.52 -1.34
C ARG A 173 -18.47 13.57 -0.14
N VAL A 174 -17.38 12.82 -0.14
CA VAL A 174 -17.11 11.79 0.89
C VAL A 174 -16.39 12.36 2.12
N MET A 175 -15.60 13.42 1.96
CA MET A 175 -14.72 13.95 3.02
C MET A 175 -15.15 15.29 3.61
N LEU A 176 -16.30 15.86 3.23
CA LEU A 176 -16.80 17.15 3.75
C LEU A 176 -17.20 17.08 5.24
N ASP A 177 -16.20 17.19 6.11
CA ASP A 177 -16.29 17.99 7.31
C ASP A 177 -15.54 19.31 7.07
N ASP A 178 -15.83 20.36 7.85
CA ASP A 178 -15.20 21.68 7.67
C ASP A 178 -13.67 21.62 7.70
N ARG A 179 -13.11 20.59 8.35
CA ARG A 179 -11.67 20.38 8.53
C ARG A 179 -10.96 19.90 7.25
N ASN A 180 -11.64 19.23 6.33
CA ASN A 180 -11.03 18.65 5.13
C ASN A 180 -11.18 19.53 3.86
N SER A 181 -11.97 20.60 3.93
CA SER A 181 -12.20 21.53 2.81
C SER A 181 -10.90 22.19 2.28
N ALA A 182 -9.98 22.53 3.19
CA ALA A 182 -8.66 23.06 2.85
C ALA A 182 -7.82 22.05 2.06
N ALA A 183 -7.83 20.77 2.46
CA ALA A 183 -7.08 19.71 1.78
C ALA A 183 -7.56 19.48 0.34
N ILE A 184 -8.86 19.62 0.07
CA ILE A 184 -9.42 19.53 -1.29
C ILE A 184 -8.96 20.72 -2.15
N THR A 185 -8.89 21.90 -1.55
CA THR A 185 -8.38 23.11 -2.22
C THR A 185 -6.92 22.94 -2.59
N ASP A 186 -6.09 22.44 -1.67
CA ASP A 186 -4.68 22.16 -1.92
C ASP A 186 -4.49 21.10 -3.01
N LEU A 187 -5.28 20.01 -2.97
CA LEU A 187 -5.24 18.97 -4.01
C LEU A 187 -5.63 19.51 -5.39
N THR A 188 -6.62 20.41 -5.44
CA THR A 188 -7.04 21.06 -6.68
C THR A 188 -5.96 22.00 -7.21
N ALA A 189 -5.22 22.69 -6.34
CA ALA A 189 -4.10 23.54 -6.72
C ALA A 189 -2.92 22.75 -7.32
N VAL A 190 -2.74 21.48 -6.95
CA VAL A 190 -1.69 20.61 -7.50
C VAL A 190 -2.06 19.99 -8.86
N ARG A 191 -3.35 20.00 -9.23
CA ARG A 191 -3.87 19.38 -10.47
C ARG A 191 -3.15 19.80 -11.76
N PRO A 192 -2.80 21.08 -12.00
CA PRO A 192 -2.10 21.48 -13.23
C PRO A 192 -0.74 20.79 -13.39
N PHE A 193 -0.01 20.58 -12.28
CA PHE A 193 1.26 19.86 -12.30
C PHE A 193 1.06 18.37 -12.60
N ALA A 194 0.03 17.76 -12.02
CA ALA A 194 -0.31 16.37 -12.30
C ALA A 194 -0.69 16.18 -13.78
N LEU A 195 -1.49 17.10 -14.36
CA LEU A 195 -1.82 17.08 -15.77
C LEU A 195 -0.57 17.17 -16.64
N TRP A 196 0.33 18.13 -16.36
CA TRP A 196 1.58 18.29 -17.11
C TRP A 196 2.44 17.01 -17.14
N LEU A 197 2.48 16.27 -16.03
CA LEU A 197 3.21 15.01 -15.92
C LEU A 197 2.52 13.83 -16.66
N VAL A 198 1.21 13.90 -16.89
CA VAL A 198 0.42 12.81 -17.51
C VAL A 198 0.16 13.06 -18.99
N THR A 199 0.20 14.31 -19.48
CA THR A 199 0.01 14.68 -20.89
C THR A 199 0.85 13.85 -21.89
N PRO A 200 2.12 13.47 -21.61
CA PRO A 200 2.90 12.65 -22.55
C PRO A 200 2.39 11.21 -22.72
N VAL A 201 1.46 10.76 -21.88
CA VAL A 201 0.98 9.37 -21.78
C VAL A 201 -0.50 9.25 -22.22
N LEU A 202 -1.19 10.37 -22.43
CA LEU A 202 -2.56 10.44 -22.97
C LEU A 202 -2.53 10.67 -24.48
#